data_AF-A0A5J4FVR9-F1
#
_entry.id   AF-A0A5J4FVR9-F1
#
_cell.length_a   1.000
_cell.length_b   1.000
_cell.length_c   1.000
_cell.angle_alpha   90.00
_cell.angle_beta   90.00
_cell.angle_gamma   90.00
#
_symmetry.space_group_name_H-M   'P 1'
#
loop_
_entity.id
_entity.type
_entity.pdbx_description
1 polymer ?
#
loop_
_entity_poly.entity_id
_entity_poly.type
_entity_poly.pdbx_seq_one_letter_code
_entity_poly.pdbx_strand_id
1 'polypeptide(L)'
;MLDISSTTQGLLAPRMTTAQRTAITMPANSLLVYDTTIKSFYHYDISTTSWIKINSASNQRTNYKLIKSVSDLASELVAGSNTKYLLQANTFYEINGTINLNFPIDLNNAYVAGLDTNEDILSRASGRVFEGSTGGSIRNLTITGGGTAFNITGGSSLIIQSSIITGMASVGNISNVGLYFGNIVQFIGNTNGVTYSNIGNLLLNNQGWLGNNSGTYETFVGTFGLIQKASGFSNVLSGRTGMNTTGITSITGDAVLSQVVFYGGGTYVNGSSSYTGYNFSKDWTVNSTGIPREEDGAATANIYYTSSSVVTITNSTPIKLPVTTAPIRMFRTSTRPGANSSNSVVYEGKKSRALNVIGSISFTAIQGMRFTFSIYKNGVQQPGSEVVYDVVDTNARQGLSIVGTVVANPSDYIEIYVERNTGSGSNQFLITSYNLLLN
;
A
#
# COMPACT_ATOMS: atom_id res chain seq x y z
N MET A 1 65.45 0.08 -24.43
CA MET A 1 64.26 0.86 -24.08
C MET A 1 64.29 2.12 -24.92
N LEU A 2 63.25 2.39 -25.69
CA LEU A 2 63.09 3.67 -26.36
C LEU A 2 62.34 4.59 -25.39
N ASP A 3 62.96 5.68 -24.99
CA ASP A 3 62.37 6.72 -24.13
C ASP A 3 62.24 8.01 -24.96
N ILE A 4 61.02 8.55 -25.02
CA ILE A 4 60.70 9.77 -25.77
C ILE A 4 60.12 10.75 -24.76
N SER A 5 60.88 11.80 -24.46
CA SER A 5 60.43 12.90 -23.62
C SER A 5 60.31 14.19 -24.44
N SER A 6 59.18 14.86 -24.33
CA SER A 6 58.98 16.21 -24.85
C SER A 6 57.95 16.92 -23.98
N THR A 7 58.21 18.20 -23.70
CA THR A 7 57.27 19.08 -23.00
C THR A 7 56.49 19.98 -23.96
N THR A 8 56.84 19.96 -25.25
CA THR A 8 56.27 20.85 -26.29
C THR A 8 55.64 20.10 -27.46
N GLN A 9 55.93 18.81 -27.62
CA GLN A 9 55.46 17.98 -28.72
C GLN A 9 54.84 16.67 -28.20
N GLY A 10 53.91 16.10 -28.97
CA GLY A 10 53.29 14.80 -28.69
C GLY A 10 53.65 13.75 -29.72
N LEU A 11 53.26 12.50 -29.46
CA LEU A 11 53.37 11.40 -30.40
C LEU A 11 52.04 11.19 -31.14
N LEU A 12 52.07 11.20 -32.47
CA LEU A 12 50.92 10.78 -33.28
C LEU A 12 51.01 9.27 -33.53
N ALA A 13 50.15 8.51 -32.85
CA ALA A 13 49.97 7.08 -33.18
C ALA A 13 49.39 6.93 -34.61
N PRO A 14 49.68 5.83 -35.31
CA PRO A 14 49.09 5.55 -36.63
C PRO A 14 47.57 5.71 -36.63
N ARG A 15 47.05 6.53 -37.55
CA ARG A 15 45.63 6.88 -37.64
C ARG A 15 45.01 6.15 -38.82
N MET A 16 43.93 5.41 -38.58
CA MET A 16 43.30 4.57 -39.61
C MET A 16 41.81 4.34 -39.31
N THR A 17 41.01 3.98 -40.31
CA THR A 17 39.58 3.64 -40.10
C THR A 17 39.42 2.29 -39.39
N THR A 18 38.21 1.99 -38.89
CA THR A 18 37.89 0.66 -38.32
C THR A 18 38.27 -0.47 -39.28
N ALA A 19 37.89 -0.33 -40.56
CA ALA A 19 38.16 -1.35 -41.57
C ALA A 19 39.66 -1.57 -41.78
N GLN A 20 40.45 -0.49 -41.80
CA GLN A 20 41.90 -0.56 -41.95
C GLN A 20 42.57 -1.18 -40.73
N ARG A 21 42.13 -0.83 -39.51
CA ARG A 21 42.62 -1.44 -38.26
C ARG A 21 42.37 -2.94 -38.22
N THR A 22 41.15 -3.38 -38.56
CA THR A 22 40.79 -4.80 -38.56
C THR A 22 41.46 -5.59 -39.69
N ALA A 23 41.91 -4.92 -40.75
CA ALA A 23 42.60 -5.53 -41.89
C ALA A 23 44.10 -5.77 -41.64
N ILE A 24 44.67 -5.29 -40.51
CA ILE A 24 46.07 -5.58 -40.17
C ILE A 24 46.19 -7.08 -39.90
N THR A 25 46.93 -7.77 -40.76
CA THR A 25 47.26 -9.19 -40.60
C THR A 25 48.43 -9.33 -39.62
N MET A 26 48.32 -10.26 -38.67
CA MET A 26 49.34 -10.54 -37.64
C MET A 26 49.84 -9.28 -36.88
N PRO A 27 48.94 -8.46 -36.30
CA PRO A 27 49.36 -7.29 -35.52
C PRO A 27 50.21 -7.70 -34.32
N ALA A 28 51.28 -6.94 -34.06
CA ALA A 28 52.14 -7.16 -32.90
C ALA A 28 51.38 -6.93 -31.59
N ASN A 29 51.76 -7.63 -30.52
CA ASN A 29 51.18 -7.40 -29.21
C ASN A 29 51.42 -5.95 -28.77
N SER A 30 50.40 -5.34 -28.18
CA SER A 30 50.40 -3.94 -27.75
C SER A 30 50.57 -2.91 -28.88
N LEU A 31 50.33 -3.29 -30.16
CA LEU A 31 50.35 -2.33 -31.27
C LEU A 31 49.29 -1.24 -31.05
N LEU A 32 49.73 -0.01 -30.81
CA LEU A 32 48.87 1.16 -30.56
C LEU A 32 48.47 1.86 -31.87
N VAL A 33 47.16 2.07 -32.06
CA VAL A 33 46.60 2.81 -33.19
C VAL A 33 45.49 3.76 -32.71
N TYR A 34 45.23 4.81 -33.48
CA TYR A 34 44.05 5.65 -33.33
C TYR A 34 43.03 5.33 -34.43
N ASP A 35 41.88 4.81 -34.03
CA ASP A 35 40.76 4.52 -34.94
C ASP A 35 40.01 5.83 -35.25
N THR A 36 40.05 6.28 -36.51
CA THR A 36 39.43 7.55 -36.93
C THR A 36 37.92 7.44 -37.14
N THR A 37 37.38 6.22 -37.30
CA THR A 37 35.94 5.99 -37.41
C THR A 37 35.30 6.01 -36.03
N ILE A 38 35.89 5.31 -35.05
CA ILE A 38 35.40 5.23 -33.66
C ILE A 38 35.92 6.39 -32.79
N LYS A 39 36.93 7.14 -33.27
CA LYS A 39 37.58 8.26 -32.57
C LYS A 39 38.15 7.84 -31.21
N SER A 40 38.94 6.77 -31.19
CA SER A 40 39.53 6.26 -29.95
C SER A 40 40.85 5.54 -30.21
N PHE A 41 41.69 5.48 -29.19
CA PHE A 41 42.89 4.64 -29.22
C PHE A 41 42.52 3.16 -29.02
N TYR A 42 43.28 2.30 -29.67
CA TYR A 42 43.19 0.85 -29.54
C TYR A 42 44.59 0.26 -29.44
N HIS A 43 44.75 -0.81 -28.67
CA HIS A 43 45.92 -1.68 -28.77
C HIS A 43 45.52 -3.10 -29.17
N TYR A 44 46.40 -3.82 -29.85
CA TYR A 44 46.17 -5.24 -30.13
C TYR A 44 46.64 -6.10 -28.97
N ASP A 45 45.82 -7.05 -28.53
CA ASP A 45 46.16 -8.02 -27.50
C ASP A 45 46.23 -9.41 -28.12
N ILE A 46 47.44 -9.99 -28.17
CA ILE A 46 47.67 -11.33 -28.71
C ILE A 46 47.01 -12.41 -27.84
N SER A 47 46.90 -12.20 -26.52
CA SER A 47 46.34 -13.20 -25.61
C SER A 47 44.85 -13.46 -25.86
N THR A 48 44.12 -12.40 -26.22
CA THR A 48 42.70 -12.44 -26.56
C THR A 48 42.44 -12.38 -28.07
N THR A 49 43.50 -12.28 -28.88
CA THR A 49 43.46 -12.12 -30.34
C THR A 49 42.54 -10.99 -30.82
N SER A 50 42.46 -9.90 -30.06
CA SER A 50 41.47 -8.86 -30.28
C SER A 50 42.04 -7.45 -30.14
N TRP A 51 41.37 -6.49 -30.76
CA TRP A 51 41.69 -5.08 -30.58
C TRP A 51 40.96 -4.53 -29.35
N ILE A 52 41.73 -4.18 -28.33
CA ILE A 52 41.22 -3.65 -27.08
C ILE A 52 41.14 -2.12 -27.17
N LYS A 53 39.93 -1.59 -26.99
CA LYS A 53 39.68 -0.15 -26.95
C LYS A 53 40.34 0.43 -25.69
N ILE A 54 41.16 1.44 -25.87
CA ILE A 54 41.63 2.28 -24.76
C ILE A 54 40.55 3.33 -24.57
N ASN A 55 39.69 3.10 -23.57
CA ASN A 55 38.50 3.93 -23.33
C ASN A 55 38.88 5.40 -23.08
N SER A 56 38.33 6.29 -23.90
CA SER A 56 38.25 7.72 -23.62
C SER A 56 36.97 8.01 -22.85
N ALA A 57 37.02 8.97 -21.91
CA ALA A 57 35.86 9.43 -21.13
C ALA A 57 34.67 9.90 -21.99
N SER A 58 34.86 10.11 -23.31
CA SER A 58 33.82 10.49 -24.28
C SER A 58 32.69 9.46 -24.46
N ASN A 59 32.82 8.26 -23.92
CA ASN A 59 31.79 7.21 -23.94
C ASN A 59 30.98 7.12 -22.64
N GLN A 60 31.26 7.97 -21.64
CA GLN A 60 30.50 8.00 -20.40
C GLN A 60 29.30 8.95 -20.55
N ARG A 61 28.23 8.72 -19.79
CA ARG A 61 27.09 9.65 -19.73
C ARG A 61 27.59 11.02 -19.23
N THR A 62 26.99 12.10 -19.73
CA THR A 62 27.43 13.47 -19.37
C THR A 62 27.32 13.76 -17.88
N ASN A 63 26.25 13.31 -17.22
CA ASN A 63 26.07 13.47 -15.78
C ASN A 63 26.25 12.11 -15.10
N TYR A 64 27.50 11.66 -15.00
CA TYR A 64 27.86 10.37 -14.42
C TYR A 64 29.08 10.46 -13.52
N LYS A 65 29.05 9.69 -12.44
CA LYS A 65 30.19 9.51 -11.55
C LYS A 65 30.23 8.08 -11.02
N LEU A 66 31.39 7.43 -11.11
CA LEU A 66 31.65 6.12 -10.51
C LEU A 66 32.27 6.31 -9.12
N ILE A 67 31.71 5.65 -8.12
CA ILE A 67 32.11 5.73 -6.71
C ILE A 67 32.62 4.37 -6.27
N LYS A 68 33.93 4.26 -6.07
CA LYS A 68 34.62 3.07 -5.58
C LYS A 68 35.08 3.22 -4.13
N SER A 69 35.14 4.45 -3.65
CA SER A 69 35.48 4.79 -2.28
C SER A 69 34.87 6.12 -1.88
N VAL A 70 34.86 6.41 -0.57
CA VAL A 70 34.32 7.67 -0.05
C VAL A 70 35.10 8.90 -0.54
N SER A 71 36.38 8.76 -0.91
CA SER A 71 37.17 9.87 -1.46
C SER A 71 36.67 10.32 -2.83
N ASP A 72 35.97 9.47 -3.58
CA ASP A 72 35.36 9.85 -4.86
C ASP A 72 34.22 10.86 -4.66
N LEU A 73 33.72 11.04 -3.42
CA LEU A 73 32.69 12.02 -3.05
C LEU A 73 33.27 13.31 -2.44
N ALA A 74 34.57 13.57 -2.56
CA ALA A 74 35.21 14.74 -1.93
C ALA A 74 34.61 16.09 -2.40
N SER A 75 34.29 16.22 -3.69
CA SER A 75 33.63 17.43 -4.23
C SER A 75 32.23 17.65 -3.65
N GLU A 76 31.46 16.58 -3.49
CA GLU A 76 30.10 16.58 -2.94
C GLU A 76 30.14 16.88 -1.44
N LEU A 77 31.18 16.44 -0.73
CA LEU A 77 31.40 16.78 0.66
C LEU A 77 31.64 18.28 0.85
N VAL A 78 32.49 18.87 0.02
CA VAL A 78 32.72 20.33 0.02
C VAL A 78 31.44 21.08 -0.32
N ALA A 79 30.69 20.63 -1.33
CA ALA A 79 29.40 21.20 -1.70
C ALA A 79 28.36 21.10 -0.56
N GLY A 80 28.39 20.02 0.22
CA GLY A 80 27.59 19.83 1.43
C GLY A 80 28.21 20.45 2.69
N SER A 81 29.09 21.44 2.53
CA SER A 81 29.72 22.19 3.63
C SER A 81 30.45 21.31 4.65
N ASN A 82 31.03 20.20 4.21
CA ASN A 82 31.72 19.20 5.04
C ASN A 82 30.84 18.53 6.11
N THR A 83 29.52 18.56 5.95
CA THR A 83 28.57 17.92 6.87
C THR A 83 27.77 16.80 6.23
N LYS A 84 27.72 16.77 4.89
CA LYS A 84 27.00 15.79 4.07
C LYS A 84 27.62 15.75 2.67
N TYR A 85 27.39 14.67 1.93
CA TYR A 85 27.69 14.60 0.50
C TYR A 85 26.50 15.15 -0.27
N LEU A 86 26.55 16.43 -0.66
CA LEU A 86 25.53 17.04 -1.49
C LEU A 86 25.75 16.60 -2.94
N LEU A 87 24.91 15.67 -3.41
CA LEU A 87 25.01 15.17 -4.77
C LEU A 87 24.60 16.25 -5.78
N GLN A 88 25.11 16.14 -7.00
CA GLN A 88 24.68 17.01 -8.09
C GLN A 88 23.34 16.53 -8.64
N ALA A 89 22.38 17.45 -8.78
CA ALA A 89 21.07 17.15 -9.35
C ALA A 89 21.18 16.61 -10.79
N ASN A 90 20.29 15.68 -11.15
CA ASN A 90 20.24 15.04 -12.46
C ASN A 90 21.54 14.29 -12.87
N THR A 91 22.33 13.86 -11.88
CA THR A 91 23.56 13.07 -12.08
C THR A 91 23.35 11.63 -11.60
N PHE A 92 23.93 10.69 -12.36
CA PHE A 92 23.97 9.28 -12.01
C PHE A 92 25.27 8.94 -11.27
N TYR A 93 25.14 8.53 -10.02
CA TYR A 93 26.21 8.04 -9.16
C TYR A 93 26.14 6.52 -9.13
N GLU A 94 27.12 5.87 -9.75
CA GLU A 94 27.26 4.41 -9.72
C GLU A 94 28.09 4.01 -8.50
N ILE A 95 27.53 3.18 -7.65
CA ILE A 95 28.24 2.55 -6.54
C ILE A 95 28.86 1.27 -7.06
N ASN A 96 30.17 1.10 -6.83
CA ASN A 96 30.91 -0.09 -7.22
C ASN A 96 31.73 -0.58 -6.02
N GLY A 97 31.22 -1.59 -5.35
CA GLY A 97 31.77 -2.13 -4.11
C GLY A 97 31.21 -1.48 -2.85
N THR A 98 31.87 -1.73 -1.72
CA THR A 98 31.44 -1.24 -0.41
C THR A 98 32.01 0.14 -0.09
N ILE A 99 31.13 1.13 0.05
CA ILE A 99 31.47 2.51 0.38
C ILE A 99 31.10 2.78 1.84
N ASN A 100 32.11 2.93 2.68
CA ASN A 100 31.95 3.32 4.07
C ASN A 100 31.84 4.84 4.17
N LEU A 101 30.64 5.34 4.46
CA LEU A 101 30.34 6.77 4.52
C LEU A 101 30.75 7.35 5.88
N ASN A 102 31.33 8.56 5.87
CA ASN A 102 31.58 9.32 7.10
C ASN A 102 30.42 10.30 7.40
N PHE A 103 29.77 10.82 6.35
CA PHE A 103 28.68 11.79 6.40
C PHE A 103 27.43 11.26 5.67
N PRO A 104 26.22 11.77 5.94
CA PRO A 104 25.04 11.39 5.16
C PRO A 104 25.14 11.88 3.71
N ILE A 105 24.40 11.22 2.82
CA ILE A 105 24.19 11.64 1.43
C ILE A 105 22.92 12.47 1.34
N ASP A 106 23.01 13.66 0.75
CA ASP A 106 21.85 14.45 0.32
C ASP A 106 21.64 14.21 -1.17
N LEU A 107 20.54 13.52 -1.50
CA LEU A 107 20.27 13.07 -2.86
C LEU A 107 20.16 14.20 -3.86
N ASN A 108 19.60 15.35 -3.47
CA ASN A 108 19.44 16.52 -4.34
C ASN A 108 18.88 16.19 -5.75
N ASN A 109 17.88 15.30 -5.84
CA ASN A 109 17.31 14.81 -7.11
C ASN A 109 18.31 14.06 -8.02
N ALA A 110 19.38 13.51 -7.46
CA ALA A 110 20.32 12.62 -8.15
C ALA A 110 19.79 11.17 -8.22
N TYR A 111 20.48 10.37 -9.04
CA TYR A 111 20.27 8.94 -9.17
C TYR A 111 21.47 8.23 -8.57
N VAL A 112 21.27 7.39 -7.57
CA VAL A 112 22.29 6.53 -6.97
C VAL A 112 21.92 5.09 -7.28
N ALA A 113 22.84 4.33 -7.87
CA ALA A 113 22.57 2.94 -8.19
C ALA A 113 23.81 2.06 -8.13
N GLY A 114 23.63 0.79 -7.76
CA GLY A 114 24.59 -0.28 -8.02
C GLY A 114 24.18 -1.13 -9.24
N LEU A 115 24.91 -2.21 -9.44
CA LEU A 115 24.61 -3.28 -10.39
C LEU A 115 24.38 -4.62 -9.68
N ASP A 116 25.08 -4.87 -8.57
CA ASP A 116 24.94 -6.07 -7.75
C ASP A 116 24.72 -5.70 -6.28
N THR A 117 23.52 -5.97 -5.76
CA THR A 117 23.17 -5.70 -4.36
C THR A 117 24.07 -6.42 -3.35
N ASN A 118 24.77 -7.49 -3.73
CA ASN A 118 25.66 -8.21 -2.81
C ASN A 118 27.02 -7.52 -2.64
N GLU A 119 27.46 -6.73 -3.62
CA GLU A 119 28.78 -6.10 -3.63
C GLU A 119 28.69 -4.57 -3.53
N ASP A 120 27.65 -3.96 -4.09
CA ASP A 120 27.43 -2.52 -4.13
C ASP A 120 26.67 -2.06 -2.89
N ILE A 121 27.45 -1.61 -1.91
CA ILE A 121 26.98 -1.37 -0.55
C ILE A 121 27.26 0.08 -0.15
N LEU A 122 26.25 0.76 0.36
CA LEU A 122 26.41 1.98 1.14
C LEU A 122 26.31 1.63 2.62
N SER A 123 27.42 1.77 3.34
CA SER A 123 27.52 1.44 4.76
C SER A 123 27.78 2.68 5.59
N ARG A 124 27.04 2.86 6.67
CA ARG A 124 27.33 3.90 7.66
C ARG A 124 27.14 3.38 9.09
N ALA A 125 28.27 3.28 9.82
CA ALA A 125 28.36 2.72 11.17
C ALA A 125 27.43 3.39 12.21
N SER A 126 27.18 4.69 12.04
CA SER A 126 26.30 5.47 12.90
C SER A 126 25.75 6.70 12.15
N GLY A 127 24.72 7.35 12.69
CA GLY A 127 24.04 8.44 12.01
C GLY A 127 23.19 7.96 10.83
N ARG A 128 22.86 8.86 9.90
CA ARG A 128 21.99 8.60 8.74
C ARG A 128 22.78 8.29 7.46
N VAL A 129 22.34 7.32 6.66
CA VAL A 129 22.92 7.08 5.32
C VAL A 129 22.44 8.16 4.35
N PHE A 130 21.14 8.40 4.29
CA PHE A 130 20.54 9.47 3.48
C PHE A 130 19.86 10.52 4.36
N GLU A 131 20.17 11.79 4.13
CA GLU A 131 19.56 12.92 4.83
C GLU A 131 19.39 14.10 3.88
N GLY A 132 18.17 14.64 3.79
CA GLY A 132 17.89 15.79 2.95
C GLY A 132 16.42 16.19 2.92
N SER A 133 16.14 17.30 2.26
CA SER A 133 14.79 17.83 2.02
C SER A 133 14.36 17.69 0.55
N THR A 134 15.12 16.94 -0.23
CA THR A 134 14.84 16.62 -1.63
C THR A 134 14.77 15.11 -1.82
N GLY A 135 14.12 14.70 -2.90
CA GLY A 135 14.04 13.30 -3.28
C GLY A 135 15.20 12.88 -4.20
N GLY A 136 14.98 11.82 -4.96
CA GLY A 136 15.97 11.20 -5.84
C GLY A 136 15.62 9.75 -6.14
N SER A 137 16.55 9.01 -6.70
CA SER A 137 16.39 7.57 -6.96
C SER A 137 17.52 6.77 -6.36
N ILE A 138 17.20 5.65 -5.72
CA ILE A 138 18.13 4.68 -5.14
C ILE A 138 17.80 3.32 -5.73
N ARG A 139 18.75 2.65 -6.38
CA ARG A 139 18.48 1.36 -7.05
C ARG A 139 19.59 0.34 -6.87
N ASN A 140 19.23 -0.95 -6.85
CA ASN A 140 20.17 -2.06 -7.01
C ASN A 140 21.36 -2.00 -6.02
N LEU A 141 21.12 -1.60 -4.77
CA LEU A 141 22.18 -1.48 -3.78
C LEU A 141 21.72 -1.96 -2.40
N THR A 142 22.70 -2.32 -1.57
CA THR A 142 22.47 -2.63 -0.15
C THR A 142 22.81 -1.42 0.71
N ILE A 143 21.93 -1.11 1.67
CA ILE A 143 22.13 -0.09 2.69
C ILE A 143 22.28 -0.77 4.04
N THR A 144 23.37 -0.46 4.75
CA THR A 144 23.71 -1.12 6.03
C THR A 144 24.49 -0.20 6.98
N GLY A 145 24.84 -0.72 8.15
CA GLY A 145 25.83 -0.15 9.06
C GLY A 145 25.34 0.18 10.47
N GLY A 146 24.13 -0.23 10.90
CA GLY A 146 23.70 -0.01 12.29
C GLY A 146 23.19 1.39 12.61
N GLY A 147 23.32 2.35 11.70
CA GLY A 147 22.71 3.68 11.80
C GLY A 147 21.22 3.72 11.41
N THR A 148 20.80 4.87 10.88
CA THR A 148 19.49 5.08 10.25
C THR A 148 19.63 5.12 8.73
N ALA A 149 18.78 4.43 7.96
CA ALA A 149 18.90 4.47 6.50
C ALA A 149 18.43 5.81 5.93
N PHE A 150 17.25 6.28 6.34
CA PHE A 150 16.61 7.46 5.76
C PHE A 150 16.21 8.51 6.78
N ASN A 151 16.52 9.76 6.46
CA ASN A 151 15.88 10.94 7.04
C ASN A 151 15.57 11.93 5.92
N ILE A 152 14.53 11.63 5.14
CA ILE A 152 14.10 12.44 4.00
C ILE A 152 12.87 13.22 4.40
N THR A 153 12.94 14.55 4.27
CA THR A 153 11.94 15.48 4.83
C THR A 153 11.22 16.33 3.78
N GLY A 154 11.45 16.04 2.50
CA GLY A 154 10.79 16.70 1.38
C GLY A 154 11.20 16.11 0.02
N GLY A 155 10.61 16.64 -1.04
CA GLY A 155 10.99 16.35 -2.43
C GLY A 155 9.80 16.03 -3.33
N SER A 156 9.95 16.25 -4.64
CA SER A 156 8.91 15.91 -5.61
C SER A 156 8.68 14.40 -5.70
N SER A 157 9.77 13.61 -5.73
CA SER A 157 9.69 12.15 -5.74
C SER A 157 10.92 11.49 -5.12
N LEU A 158 10.70 10.40 -4.37
CA LEU A 158 11.74 9.49 -3.89
C LEU A 158 11.42 8.08 -4.38
N ILE A 159 12.35 7.48 -5.11
CA ILE A 159 12.20 6.13 -5.65
C ILE A 159 13.26 5.23 -5.03
N ILE A 160 12.85 4.09 -4.48
CA ILE A 160 13.74 3.06 -3.97
C ILE A 160 13.36 1.75 -4.66
N GLN A 161 14.29 1.16 -5.40
CA GLN A 161 14.00 -0.01 -6.21
C GLN A 161 15.07 -1.09 -6.08
N SER A 162 14.66 -2.36 -6.06
CA SER A 162 15.56 -3.52 -6.09
C SER A 162 16.71 -3.39 -5.09
N SER A 163 16.40 -3.02 -3.85
CA SER A 163 17.39 -2.67 -2.83
C SER A 163 17.19 -3.47 -1.55
N ILE A 164 18.26 -3.63 -0.79
CA ILE A 164 18.25 -4.33 0.50
C ILE A 164 18.57 -3.31 1.59
N ILE A 165 17.77 -3.26 2.64
CA ILE A 165 18.03 -2.44 3.83
C ILE A 165 18.21 -3.38 5.00
N THR A 166 19.44 -3.47 5.50
CA THR A 166 19.84 -4.52 6.42
C THR A 166 20.59 -4.00 7.64
N GLY A 167 20.32 -4.57 8.80
CA GLY A 167 21.08 -4.34 10.03
C GLY A 167 21.03 -2.89 10.54
N MET A 168 19.99 -2.13 10.22
CA MET A 168 19.86 -0.74 10.67
C MET A 168 19.27 -0.67 12.09
N ALA A 169 19.73 0.29 12.90
CA ALA A 169 19.02 0.62 14.15
C ALA A 169 17.64 1.21 13.86
N SER A 170 17.48 1.88 12.72
CA SER A 170 16.18 2.29 12.19
C SER A 170 16.22 2.35 10.67
N VAL A 171 15.18 1.88 9.98
CA VAL A 171 15.04 2.20 8.55
C VAL A 171 14.85 3.71 8.38
N GLY A 172 14.08 4.34 9.27
CA GLY A 172 14.10 5.79 9.45
C GLY A 172 12.79 6.49 9.08
N ASN A 173 12.89 7.76 8.69
CA ASN A 173 11.74 8.62 8.40
C ASN A 173 11.76 9.13 6.95
N ILE A 174 10.61 9.05 6.30
CA ILE A 174 10.34 9.61 4.98
C ILE A 174 9.08 10.44 5.09
N SER A 175 9.21 11.76 4.89
CA SER A 175 8.11 12.69 5.08
C SER A 175 8.05 13.81 4.06
N ASN A 176 6.85 14.34 3.81
CA ASN A 176 6.58 15.49 2.94
C ASN A 176 7.06 15.31 1.48
N VAL A 177 7.02 14.07 0.97
CA VAL A 177 7.38 13.76 -0.41
C VAL A 177 6.12 13.73 -1.27
N GLY A 178 6.17 14.30 -2.48
CA GLY A 178 5.07 14.24 -3.44
C GLY A 178 4.74 12.80 -3.85
N LEU A 179 5.74 12.03 -4.26
CA LEU A 179 5.64 10.60 -4.57
C LEU A 179 6.75 9.82 -3.85
N TYR A 180 6.38 8.86 -3.01
CA TYR A 180 7.31 7.80 -2.61
C TYR A 180 6.96 6.51 -3.35
N PHE A 181 7.95 5.91 -4.02
CA PHE A 181 7.78 4.60 -4.66
C PHE A 181 8.87 3.63 -4.22
N GLY A 182 8.49 2.69 -3.36
CA GLY A 182 9.29 1.51 -3.02
C GLY A 182 8.88 0.33 -3.89
N ASN A 183 9.81 -0.29 -4.62
CA ASN A 183 9.53 -1.45 -5.48
C ASN A 183 10.61 -2.52 -5.35
N ILE A 184 10.26 -3.72 -4.89
CA ILE A 184 11.23 -4.81 -4.63
C ILE A 184 12.26 -4.32 -3.62
N VAL A 185 11.85 -4.18 -2.36
CA VAL A 185 12.74 -3.77 -1.28
C VAL A 185 12.68 -4.80 -0.17
N GLN A 186 13.83 -5.27 0.26
CA GLN A 186 13.94 -6.25 1.35
C GLN A 186 14.45 -5.57 2.60
N PHE A 187 13.83 -5.90 3.73
CA PHE A 187 14.19 -5.41 5.05
C PHE A 187 14.63 -6.58 5.91
N ILE A 188 15.87 -6.53 6.43
CA ILE A 188 16.50 -7.65 7.12
C ILE A 188 17.16 -7.17 8.41
N GLY A 189 16.83 -7.77 9.55
CA GLY A 189 17.56 -7.53 10.80
C GLY A 189 17.53 -6.08 11.31
N ASN A 190 16.54 -5.27 10.91
CA ASN A 190 16.44 -3.89 11.36
C ASN A 190 15.76 -3.82 12.75
N THR A 191 16.27 -2.95 13.62
CA THR A 191 15.75 -2.82 15.00
C THR A 191 14.43 -2.05 15.04
N ASN A 192 14.35 -0.96 14.27
CA ASN A 192 13.13 -0.19 14.06
C ASN A 192 12.85 -0.09 12.56
N GLY A 193 11.57 -0.06 12.20
CA GLY A 193 11.14 0.06 10.82
C GLY A 193 11.18 1.49 10.27
N VAL A 194 10.32 1.72 9.29
CA VAL A 194 10.17 2.99 8.57
C VAL A 194 8.90 3.73 9.00
N THR A 195 9.01 5.04 9.12
CA THR A 195 7.85 5.93 9.28
C THR A 195 7.64 6.73 8.00
N TYR A 196 6.44 6.62 7.45
CA TYR A 196 5.96 7.41 6.32
C TYR A 196 5.03 8.50 6.85
N SER A 197 5.28 9.77 6.51
CA SER A 197 4.45 10.88 6.98
C SER A 197 4.14 11.92 5.91
N ASN A 198 2.89 12.39 5.83
CA ASN A 198 2.53 13.52 4.95
C ASN A 198 2.96 13.31 3.49
N ILE A 199 2.62 12.16 2.89
CA ILE A 199 3.05 11.80 1.52
C ILE A 199 1.89 12.00 0.55
N GLY A 200 2.14 12.62 -0.60
CA GLY A 200 1.13 12.74 -1.66
C GLY A 200 0.70 11.36 -2.15
N ASN A 201 1.57 10.64 -2.85
CA ASN A 201 1.33 9.27 -3.31
C ASN A 201 2.34 8.32 -2.67
N LEU A 202 1.86 7.42 -1.80
CA LEU A 202 2.68 6.38 -1.18
C LEU A 202 2.46 5.04 -1.89
N LEU A 203 3.44 4.60 -2.67
CA LEU A 203 3.39 3.34 -3.42
C LEU A 203 4.44 2.36 -2.87
N LEU A 204 3.96 1.28 -2.25
CA LEU A 204 4.75 0.21 -1.65
C LEU A 204 4.49 -1.09 -2.41
N ASN A 205 5.34 -1.42 -3.38
CA ASN A 205 5.20 -2.61 -4.19
C ASN A 205 6.26 -3.66 -3.84
N ASN A 206 5.82 -4.91 -3.66
CA ASN A 206 6.67 -6.07 -3.46
C ASN A 206 7.74 -5.85 -2.37
N GLN A 207 7.29 -5.42 -1.18
CA GLN A 207 8.14 -5.22 -0.03
C GLN A 207 8.27 -6.53 0.75
N GLY A 208 9.48 -6.91 1.15
CA GLY A 208 9.75 -8.13 1.90
C GLY A 208 10.29 -7.83 3.29
N TRP A 209 9.47 -7.98 4.32
CA TRP A 209 9.90 -7.85 5.71
C TRP A 209 10.20 -9.22 6.32
N LEU A 210 11.49 -9.50 6.55
CA LEU A 210 11.94 -10.78 7.12
C LEU A 210 11.67 -10.86 8.63
N GLY A 211 11.59 -12.10 9.12
CA GLY A 211 11.28 -12.41 10.53
C GLY A 211 12.40 -12.12 11.52
N ASN A 212 13.48 -11.45 11.12
CA ASN A 212 14.54 -10.98 12.04
C ASN A 212 14.50 -9.47 12.26
N ASN A 213 13.59 -8.73 11.64
CA ASN A 213 13.32 -7.34 12.00
C ASN A 213 12.59 -7.28 13.35
N SER A 214 12.72 -6.16 14.07
CA SER A 214 12.09 -5.92 15.38
C SER A 214 11.17 -4.68 15.33
N GLY A 215 10.45 -4.43 16.43
CA GLY A 215 9.59 -3.25 16.57
C GLY A 215 8.40 -3.23 15.61
N THR A 216 8.05 -2.02 15.15
CA THR A 216 7.05 -1.83 14.09
C THR A 216 7.76 -1.67 12.75
N TYR A 217 7.39 -2.46 11.76
CA TYR A 217 8.04 -2.46 10.45
C TYR A 217 7.65 -1.23 9.61
N GLU A 218 6.36 -0.90 9.54
CA GLU A 218 5.87 0.25 8.79
C GLU A 218 4.88 1.06 9.65
N THR A 219 5.18 2.35 9.84
CA THR A 219 4.33 3.30 10.57
C THR A 219 3.85 4.40 9.63
N PHE A 220 2.56 4.73 9.69
CA PHE A 220 1.92 5.71 8.83
C PHE A 220 1.34 6.84 9.68
N VAL A 221 1.73 8.08 9.41
CA VAL A 221 1.36 9.25 10.23
C VAL A 221 0.92 10.42 9.36
N GLY A 222 -0.11 11.15 9.81
CA GLY A 222 -0.54 12.39 9.17
C GLY A 222 -1.40 12.16 7.93
N THR A 223 -1.22 13.00 6.92
CA THR A 223 -2.11 13.07 5.75
C THR A 223 -1.52 12.37 4.53
N PHE A 224 -2.34 11.64 3.78
CA PHE A 224 -1.92 11.02 2.52
C PHE A 224 -2.86 11.40 1.38
N GLY A 225 -2.32 11.64 0.18
CA GLY A 225 -3.14 11.73 -1.02
C GLY A 225 -3.70 10.36 -1.39
N LEU A 226 -2.84 9.34 -1.47
CA LEU A 226 -3.22 7.93 -1.54
C LEU A 226 -2.16 7.04 -0.88
N ILE A 227 -2.58 5.82 -0.52
CA ILE A 227 -1.68 4.77 -0.05
C ILE A 227 -1.95 3.49 -0.85
N GLN A 228 -0.92 2.93 -1.47
CA GLN A 228 -0.98 1.59 -2.04
C GLN A 228 0.11 0.73 -1.41
N LYS A 229 -0.28 -0.40 -0.84
CA LYS A 229 0.63 -1.50 -0.53
C LYS A 229 0.18 -2.75 -1.28
N ALA A 230 1.04 -3.25 -2.17
CA ALA A 230 0.71 -4.34 -3.07
C ALA A 230 1.83 -5.37 -3.14
N SER A 231 1.48 -6.66 -3.11
CA SER A 231 2.42 -7.79 -3.21
C SER A 231 3.48 -7.86 -2.10
N GLY A 232 4.28 -8.92 -2.12
CA GLY A 232 5.34 -9.15 -1.13
C GLY A 232 4.81 -9.80 0.14
N PHE A 233 5.57 -9.68 1.22
CA PHE A 233 5.25 -10.36 2.48
C PHE A 233 5.73 -9.58 3.70
N SER A 234 5.10 -9.88 4.83
CA SER A 234 5.50 -9.41 6.15
C SER A 234 5.50 -10.57 7.14
N ASN A 235 6.70 -11.02 7.52
CA ASN A 235 6.88 -12.03 8.56
C ASN A 235 6.96 -11.34 9.93
N VAL A 236 5.82 -11.28 10.62
CA VAL A 236 5.68 -10.58 11.89
C VAL A 236 5.70 -11.59 13.02
N LEU A 237 6.85 -11.77 13.67
CA LEU A 237 6.95 -12.65 14.85
C LEU A 237 6.34 -11.99 16.10
N SER A 238 6.13 -12.78 17.15
CA SER A 238 5.55 -12.32 18.41
C SER A 238 6.28 -11.11 18.99
N GLY A 239 5.52 -10.17 19.57
CA GLY A 239 6.04 -8.91 20.14
C GLY A 239 6.35 -7.82 19.11
N ARG A 240 6.01 -8.01 17.83
CA ARG A 240 6.28 -7.06 16.74
C ARG A 240 5.00 -6.64 16.05
N THR A 241 5.08 -5.55 15.29
CA THR A 241 3.96 -5.03 14.51
C THR A 241 4.34 -4.89 13.04
N GLY A 242 3.56 -5.45 12.13
CA GLY A 242 3.79 -5.31 10.69
C GLY A 242 3.49 -3.89 10.22
N MET A 243 2.24 -3.46 10.39
CA MET A 243 1.76 -2.16 9.95
C MET A 243 1.10 -1.42 11.11
N ASN A 244 1.42 -0.14 11.30
CA ASN A 244 0.72 0.73 12.24
C ASN A 244 0.10 1.92 11.50
N THR A 245 -1.23 1.94 11.41
CA THR A 245 -2.00 2.98 10.70
C THR A 245 -2.73 3.94 11.63
N THR A 246 -2.58 3.78 12.95
CA THR A 246 -3.30 4.59 13.95
C THR A 246 -2.93 6.07 13.94
N GLY A 247 -1.77 6.43 13.37
CA GLY A 247 -1.33 7.81 13.23
C GLY A 247 -1.86 8.55 12.00
N ILE A 248 -2.58 7.87 11.11
CA ILE A 248 -3.17 8.49 9.91
C ILE A 248 -4.30 9.42 10.32
N THR A 249 -4.23 10.69 9.92
CA THR A 249 -5.27 11.69 10.22
C THR A 249 -6.24 11.88 9.05
N SER A 250 -5.79 11.71 7.81
CA SER A 250 -6.63 11.82 6.61
C SER A 250 -6.02 11.08 5.41
N ILE A 251 -6.88 10.50 4.59
CA ILE A 251 -6.56 10.02 3.24
C ILE A 251 -7.50 10.74 2.28
N THR A 252 -6.96 11.63 1.43
CA THR A 252 -7.80 12.46 0.54
C THR A 252 -8.40 11.66 -0.61
N GLY A 253 -7.66 10.70 -1.15
CA GLY A 253 -8.11 9.76 -2.16
C GLY A 253 -8.58 8.44 -1.54
N ASP A 254 -7.92 7.35 -1.90
CA ASP A 254 -8.21 6.00 -1.43
C ASP A 254 -6.92 5.32 -0.95
N ALA A 255 -7.09 4.28 -0.13
CA ALA A 255 -6.01 3.39 0.25
C ALA A 255 -6.30 1.93 -0.16
N VAL A 256 -5.26 1.23 -0.62
CA VAL A 256 -5.34 -0.15 -1.08
C VAL A 256 -4.26 -0.99 -0.41
N LEU A 257 -4.68 -2.11 0.18
CA LEU A 257 -3.78 -3.15 0.70
C LEU A 257 -4.15 -4.48 0.04
N SER A 258 -3.34 -4.92 -0.93
CA SER A 258 -3.69 -6.07 -1.78
C SER A 258 -2.53 -7.05 -1.93
N GLN A 259 -2.83 -8.35 -1.89
CA GLN A 259 -1.87 -9.42 -2.19
C GLN A 259 -0.59 -9.42 -1.32
N VAL A 260 -0.62 -8.80 -0.15
CA VAL A 260 0.46 -8.92 0.83
C VAL A 260 0.19 -10.17 1.68
N VAL A 261 1.22 -10.99 1.88
CA VAL A 261 1.12 -12.14 2.79
C VAL A 261 1.62 -11.73 4.17
N PHE A 262 0.71 -11.59 5.14
CA PHE A 262 1.06 -11.48 6.55
C PHE A 262 1.08 -12.86 7.20
N TYR A 263 2.18 -13.17 7.88
CA TYR A 263 2.33 -14.43 8.60
C TYR A 263 3.27 -14.27 9.80
N GLY A 264 3.25 -15.25 10.71
CA GLY A 264 3.97 -15.20 11.99
C GLY A 264 3.01 -15.22 13.18
N GLY A 265 3.44 -14.67 14.32
CA GLY A 265 2.68 -14.69 15.57
C GLY A 265 2.57 -13.32 16.26
N GLY A 266 2.92 -12.24 15.57
CA GLY A 266 2.82 -10.88 16.06
C GLY A 266 1.54 -10.16 15.60
N THR A 267 1.51 -8.85 15.79
CA THR A 267 0.39 -7.99 15.37
C THR A 267 0.58 -7.59 13.92
N TYR A 268 -0.16 -8.19 12.99
CA TYR A 268 -0.01 -7.87 11.57
C TYR A 268 -0.33 -6.42 11.24
N VAL A 269 -1.46 -5.93 11.75
CA VAL A 269 -1.88 -4.55 11.62
C VAL A 269 -2.34 -4.04 13.00
N ASN A 270 -1.78 -2.91 13.41
CA ASN A 270 -2.32 -2.09 14.49
C ASN A 270 -3.07 -0.93 13.84
N GLY A 271 -4.40 -1.00 13.85
CA GLY A 271 -5.27 -0.11 13.11
C GLY A 271 -6.32 0.58 13.97
N SER A 272 -7.13 1.43 13.34
CA SER A 272 -8.10 2.32 14.00
C SER A 272 -9.54 2.06 13.57
N SER A 273 -9.87 0.85 13.12
CA SER A 273 -11.25 0.54 12.70
C SER A 273 -12.23 0.71 13.86
N SER A 274 -13.41 1.23 13.55
CA SER A 274 -14.54 1.24 14.49
C SER A 274 -15.24 -0.12 14.60
N TYR A 275 -14.96 -1.05 13.68
CA TYR A 275 -15.56 -2.37 13.68
C TYR A 275 -14.65 -3.37 14.41
N THR A 276 -15.19 -4.09 15.38
CA THR A 276 -14.44 -5.11 16.13
C THR A 276 -13.93 -6.21 15.20
N GLY A 277 -12.64 -6.54 15.31
CA GLY A 277 -12.00 -7.56 14.47
C GLY A 277 -11.52 -7.05 13.12
N TYR A 278 -11.69 -5.76 12.81
CA TYR A 278 -11.21 -5.10 11.60
C TYR A 278 -10.15 -4.05 11.95
N ASN A 279 -9.36 -3.63 10.97
CA ASN A 279 -8.16 -2.83 11.20
C ASN A 279 -8.24 -1.44 10.57
N PHE A 280 -9.00 -1.27 9.49
CA PHE A 280 -8.92 -0.06 8.68
C PHE A 280 -10.18 0.79 8.71
N SER A 281 -10.02 2.08 8.37
CA SER A 281 -11.14 2.97 8.07
C SER A 281 -11.79 2.59 6.73
N LYS A 282 -12.96 3.18 6.45
CA LYS A 282 -13.68 2.95 5.19
C LYS A 282 -12.96 3.44 3.93
N ASP A 283 -11.90 4.24 4.07
CA ASP A 283 -11.05 4.69 2.96
C ASP A 283 -10.16 3.58 2.39
N TRP A 284 -10.02 2.48 3.11
CA TRP A 284 -9.23 1.33 2.69
C TRP A 284 -10.07 0.31 1.91
N THR A 285 -9.43 -0.30 0.91
CA THR A 285 -9.85 -1.54 0.26
C THR A 285 -8.77 -2.59 0.53
N VAL A 286 -9.12 -3.64 1.26
CA VAL A 286 -8.17 -4.61 1.81
C VAL A 286 -8.51 -6.02 1.37
N ASN A 287 -7.55 -6.67 0.72
CA ASN A 287 -7.61 -8.08 0.33
C ASN A 287 -6.20 -8.68 0.41
N SER A 288 -5.82 -9.17 1.59
CA SER A 288 -4.47 -9.67 1.88
C SER A 288 -4.54 -10.86 2.83
N THR A 289 -3.68 -11.86 2.60
CA THR A 289 -3.65 -13.08 3.41
C THR A 289 -3.14 -12.77 4.82
N GLY A 290 -3.76 -13.39 5.83
CA GLY A 290 -3.41 -13.22 7.24
C GLY A 290 -4.25 -12.19 7.98
N ILE A 291 -4.99 -11.34 7.27
CA ILE A 291 -5.91 -10.35 7.85
C ILE A 291 -7.30 -10.45 7.20
N PRO A 292 -8.37 -9.95 7.86
CA PRO A 292 -9.70 -9.92 7.27
C PRO A 292 -9.75 -9.14 5.96
N ARG A 293 -10.66 -9.53 5.07
CA ARG A 293 -11.03 -8.73 3.90
C ARG A 293 -11.83 -7.52 4.36
N GLU A 294 -11.39 -6.32 4.00
CA GLU A 294 -12.02 -5.07 4.44
C GLU A 294 -12.30 -4.16 3.23
N GLU A 295 -13.51 -4.26 2.68
CA GLU A 295 -13.96 -3.41 1.57
C GLU A 295 -15.48 -3.28 1.58
N ASP A 296 -16.04 -2.32 0.83
CA ASP A 296 -17.49 -2.12 0.74
C ASP A 296 -18.21 -3.39 0.29
N GLY A 297 -17.61 -4.18 -0.60
CA GLY A 297 -18.10 -5.47 -1.07
C GLY A 297 -18.06 -6.60 -0.02
N ALA A 298 -17.59 -6.35 1.20
CA ALA A 298 -17.63 -7.28 2.32
C ALA A 298 -18.58 -6.80 3.45
N ALA A 299 -19.28 -5.68 3.25
CA ALA A 299 -20.23 -5.14 4.21
C ALA A 299 -21.24 -6.20 4.64
N THR A 300 -21.49 -6.31 5.94
CA THR A 300 -22.44 -7.27 6.48
C THR A 300 -23.15 -6.70 7.69
N ALA A 301 -24.38 -7.14 7.92
CA ALA A 301 -25.10 -6.87 9.15
C ALA A 301 -25.92 -8.09 9.56
N ASN A 302 -26.08 -8.25 10.87
CA ASN A 302 -27.07 -9.15 11.43
C ASN A 302 -27.75 -8.44 12.61
N ILE A 303 -29.05 -8.23 12.51
CA ILE A 303 -29.87 -7.82 13.66
C ILE A 303 -30.83 -8.96 14.01
N TYR A 304 -30.90 -9.29 15.30
CA TYR A 304 -31.68 -10.42 15.80
C TYR A 304 -32.72 -9.98 16.83
N TYR A 305 -33.80 -10.75 16.91
CA TYR A 305 -34.90 -10.55 17.84
C TYR A 305 -34.45 -10.56 19.30
N THR A 306 -34.91 -9.57 20.06
CA THR A 306 -34.79 -9.57 21.53
C THR A 306 -36.17 -9.61 22.19
N SER A 307 -37.07 -8.77 21.72
CA SER A 307 -38.44 -8.67 22.24
C SER A 307 -39.37 -8.06 21.21
N SER A 308 -40.66 -8.13 21.47
CA SER A 308 -41.70 -7.38 20.77
C SER A 308 -42.85 -7.11 21.73
N SER A 309 -43.83 -6.33 21.28
CA SER A 309 -45.07 -6.13 22.01
C SER A 309 -46.23 -6.36 21.07
N VAL A 310 -47.39 -6.70 21.63
CA VAL A 310 -48.62 -6.83 20.85
C VAL A 310 -48.96 -5.45 20.30
N VAL A 311 -49.16 -5.37 18.98
CA VAL A 311 -49.56 -4.13 18.30
C VAL A 311 -50.87 -4.35 17.57
N THR A 312 -51.70 -3.32 17.52
CA THR A 312 -52.92 -3.34 16.72
C THR A 312 -52.67 -2.71 15.36
N ILE A 313 -52.80 -3.49 14.28
CA ILE A 313 -52.69 -2.97 12.91
C ILE A 313 -54.10 -2.62 12.42
N THR A 314 -54.42 -1.33 12.36
CA THR A 314 -55.79 -0.82 12.21
C THR A 314 -56.16 -0.34 10.81
N ASN A 315 -55.18 -0.09 9.92
CA ASN A 315 -55.42 0.43 8.56
C ASN A 315 -54.50 -0.25 7.53
N SER A 316 -54.67 0.11 6.26
CA SER A 316 -53.86 -0.37 5.12
C SER A 316 -52.63 0.51 4.87
N THR A 317 -52.11 1.20 5.90
CA THR A 317 -50.88 1.99 5.77
C THR A 317 -49.72 1.14 6.24
N PRO A 318 -48.65 0.98 5.43
CA PRO A 318 -47.45 0.28 5.86
C PRO A 318 -46.84 0.93 7.11
N ILE A 319 -46.53 0.10 8.10
CA ILE A 319 -45.81 0.52 9.31
C ILE A 319 -44.50 -0.25 9.42
N LYS A 320 -43.49 0.38 10.02
CA LYS A 320 -42.24 -0.31 10.38
C LYS A 320 -42.56 -1.50 11.27
N LEU A 321 -41.97 -2.67 10.97
CA LEU A 321 -42.23 -3.90 11.70
C LEU A 321 -41.97 -3.67 13.21
N PRO A 322 -42.97 -3.88 14.09
CA PRO A 322 -42.86 -3.54 15.50
C PRO A 322 -42.11 -4.65 16.27
N VAL A 323 -40.79 -4.62 16.17
CA VAL A 323 -39.89 -5.56 16.83
C VAL A 323 -38.71 -4.80 17.44
N THR A 324 -38.20 -5.31 18.58
CA THR A 324 -36.96 -4.88 19.19
C THR A 324 -35.83 -5.81 18.75
N THR A 325 -34.70 -5.25 18.33
CA THR A 325 -33.58 -6.03 17.81
C THR A 325 -32.24 -5.58 18.39
N ALA A 326 -31.28 -6.51 18.47
CA ALA A 326 -29.90 -6.21 18.81
C ALA A 326 -28.96 -6.52 17.63
N PRO A 327 -27.88 -5.74 17.43
CA PRO A 327 -26.91 -5.98 16.37
C PRO A 327 -25.84 -6.99 16.76
N ILE A 328 -25.35 -7.73 15.78
CA ILE A 328 -24.16 -8.58 15.87
C ILE A 328 -23.51 -8.67 14.48
N ARG A 329 -22.19 -8.93 14.41
CA ARG A 329 -21.47 -9.12 13.14
C ARG A 329 -21.71 -7.98 12.14
N MET A 330 -21.57 -6.75 12.61
CA MET A 330 -21.71 -5.54 11.79
C MET A 330 -20.34 -5.17 11.20
N PHE A 331 -20.29 -4.96 9.89
CA PHE A 331 -19.12 -4.42 9.21
C PHE A 331 -19.57 -3.50 8.07
N ARG A 332 -19.06 -2.26 8.05
CA ARG A 332 -19.55 -1.18 7.16
C ARG A 332 -21.06 -0.98 7.25
N THR A 333 -21.62 -1.28 8.42
CA THR A 333 -23.03 -1.13 8.74
C THR A 333 -23.17 -0.80 10.23
N SER A 334 -24.27 -0.16 10.58
CA SER A 334 -24.64 0.10 11.98
C SER A 334 -26.15 0.00 12.16
N THR A 335 -26.61 0.24 13.39
CA THR A 335 -28.04 0.48 13.65
C THR A 335 -28.26 1.98 13.78
N ARG A 336 -29.47 2.44 13.45
CA ARG A 336 -29.81 3.85 13.68
C ARG A 336 -29.69 4.20 15.17
N PRO A 337 -29.26 5.42 15.53
CA PRO A 337 -29.19 5.83 16.92
C PRO A 337 -30.60 6.01 17.53
N GLY A 338 -30.68 5.85 18.84
CA GLY A 338 -31.88 6.17 19.63
C GLY A 338 -33.06 5.22 19.41
N ALA A 339 -34.28 5.77 19.49
CA ALA A 339 -35.53 5.00 19.44
C ALA A 339 -35.78 4.26 18.10
N ASN A 340 -35.00 4.55 17.05
CA ASN A 340 -35.15 3.96 15.73
C ASN A 340 -34.19 2.77 15.47
N SER A 341 -33.39 2.36 16.46
CA SER A 341 -32.34 1.35 16.31
C SER A 341 -32.86 -0.04 15.93
N SER A 342 -34.07 -0.37 16.37
CA SER A 342 -34.64 -1.69 16.12
C SER A 342 -35.16 -1.83 14.70
N ASN A 343 -35.03 -3.03 14.10
CA ASN A 343 -35.43 -3.30 12.71
C ASN A 343 -34.88 -2.25 11.75
N SER A 344 -33.61 -1.88 11.93
CA SER A 344 -32.97 -0.84 11.12
C SER A 344 -31.48 -1.07 10.99
N VAL A 345 -31.03 -1.23 9.75
CA VAL A 345 -29.61 -1.34 9.42
C VAL A 345 -29.22 -0.17 8.53
N VAL A 346 -28.23 0.62 8.96
CA VAL A 346 -27.63 1.71 8.21
C VAL A 346 -26.42 1.18 7.45
N TYR A 347 -26.29 1.50 6.17
CA TYR A 347 -25.08 1.21 5.41
C TYR A 347 -24.05 2.34 5.61
N GLU A 348 -22.84 1.98 6.03
CA GLU A 348 -21.76 2.92 6.38
C GLU A 348 -20.53 2.82 5.47
N GLY A 349 -20.64 2.09 4.37
CA GLY A 349 -19.58 2.01 3.36
C GLY A 349 -19.26 3.35 2.71
N LYS A 350 -18.20 3.38 1.90
CA LYS A 350 -17.75 4.61 1.21
C LYS A 350 -18.48 4.82 -0.11
N LYS A 351 -18.75 3.75 -0.85
CA LYS A 351 -19.38 3.77 -2.19
C LYS A 351 -20.77 3.13 -2.16
N SER A 352 -21.64 3.57 -3.07
CA SER A 352 -22.95 2.96 -3.28
C SER A 352 -22.81 1.52 -3.75
N ARG A 353 -23.67 0.61 -3.28
CA ARG A 353 -23.70 -0.79 -3.75
C ARG A 353 -25.06 -1.44 -3.59
N ALA A 354 -25.27 -2.53 -4.33
CA ALA A 354 -26.35 -3.47 -4.08
C ALA A 354 -26.01 -4.34 -2.85
N LEU A 355 -26.99 -4.50 -1.96
CA LEU A 355 -26.98 -5.37 -0.80
C LEU A 355 -28.12 -6.37 -0.93
N ASN A 356 -27.86 -7.63 -0.60
CA ASN A 356 -28.94 -8.59 -0.41
C ASN A 356 -29.50 -8.41 0.99
N VAL A 357 -30.82 -8.39 1.10
CA VAL A 357 -31.55 -8.24 2.35
C VAL A 357 -32.38 -9.48 2.54
N ILE A 358 -32.09 -10.22 3.61
CA ILE A 358 -32.76 -11.49 3.93
C ILE A 358 -33.35 -11.36 5.33
N GLY A 359 -34.68 -11.38 5.41
CA GLY A 359 -35.41 -11.39 6.67
C GLY A 359 -36.09 -12.74 6.92
N SER A 360 -36.05 -13.22 8.15
CA SER A 360 -36.84 -14.36 8.61
C SER A 360 -37.71 -13.91 9.77
N ILE A 361 -39.03 -14.04 9.62
CA ILE A 361 -40.01 -13.47 10.53
C ILE A 361 -40.98 -14.57 10.96
N SER A 362 -41.25 -14.66 12.25
CA SER A 362 -42.43 -15.36 12.75
C SER A 362 -43.34 -14.40 13.49
N PHE A 363 -44.64 -14.61 13.34
CA PHE A 363 -45.64 -13.75 13.97
C PHE A 363 -46.89 -14.56 14.34
N THR A 364 -47.73 -13.98 15.18
CA THR A 364 -49.06 -14.51 15.52
C THR A 364 -50.08 -13.39 15.35
N ALA A 365 -51.25 -13.74 14.84
CA ALA A 365 -52.39 -12.85 14.71
C ALA A 365 -53.66 -13.55 15.23
N ILE A 366 -54.56 -12.79 15.85
CA ILE A 366 -55.74 -13.33 16.55
C ILE A 366 -56.98 -13.49 15.64
N GLN A 367 -56.92 -12.99 14.40
CA GLN A 367 -58.00 -13.09 13.40
C GLN A 367 -57.41 -13.35 12.01
N GLY A 368 -58.23 -13.82 11.08
CA GLY A 368 -57.80 -14.10 9.70
C GLY A 368 -57.67 -12.83 8.86
N MET A 369 -56.52 -12.64 8.20
CA MET A 369 -56.13 -11.39 7.54
C MET A 369 -55.13 -11.64 6.41
N ARG A 370 -54.96 -10.67 5.50
CA ARG A 370 -53.83 -10.63 4.57
C ARG A 370 -52.84 -9.54 4.98
N PHE A 371 -51.59 -9.93 5.20
CA PHE A 371 -50.47 -9.00 5.42
C PHE A 371 -49.52 -8.99 4.23
N THR A 372 -48.93 -7.84 3.94
CA THR A 372 -47.77 -7.71 3.04
C THR A 372 -46.58 -7.25 3.85
N PHE A 373 -45.48 -7.99 3.76
CA PHE A 373 -44.18 -7.61 4.31
C PHE A 373 -43.29 -7.14 3.18
N SER A 374 -42.57 -6.03 3.38
CA SER A 374 -41.77 -5.43 2.31
C SER A 374 -40.50 -4.82 2.89
N ILE A 375 -39.44 -4.76 2.07
CA ILE A 375 -38.19 -4.08 2.40
C ILE A 375 -38.35 -2.60 2.07
N TYR A 376 -37.94 -1.74 2.99
CA TYR A 376 -37.97 -0.28 2.85
C TYR A 376 -36.55 0.26 2.96
N LYS A 377 -36.24 1.26 2.12
CA LYS A 377 -35.03 2.06 2.20
C LYS A 377 -35.41 3.51 2.42
N ASN A 378 -34.90 4.13 3.49
CA ASN A 378 -35.23 5.52 3.85
C ASN A 378 -36.75 5.81 3.89
N GLY A 379 -37.54 4.83 4.35
CA GLY A 379 -39.01 4.93 4.38
C GLY A 379 -39.70 4.72 3.03
N VAL A 380 -38.98 4.38 1.97
CA VAL A 380 -39.54 4.08 0.63
C VAL A 380 -39.46 2.58 0.35
N GLN A 381 -40.59 1.98 0.00
CA GLN A 381 -40.68 0.57 -0.38
C GLN A 381 -39.74 0.25 -1.55
N GLN A 382 -39.05 -0.88 -1.44
CA GLN A 382 -38.18 -1.40 -2.49
C GLN A 382 -38.98 -2.34 -3.39
N PRO A 383 -39.11 -2.05 -4.70
CA PRO A 383 -39.91 -2.86 -5.60
C PRO A 383 -39.45 -4.32 -5.65
N GLY A 384 -40.40 -5.26 -5.68
CA GLY A 384 -40.11 -6.69 -5.78
C GLY A 384 -39.67 -7.34 -4.46
N SER A 385 -39.87 -6.65 -3.33
CA SER A 385 -39.58 -7.17 -1.98
C SER A 385 -40.82 -7.69 -1.25
N GLU A 386 -42.00 -7.61 -1.86
CA GLU A 386 -43.28 -7.91 -1.25
C GLU A 386 -43.45 -9.41 -0.99
N VAL A 387 -43.83 -9.74 0.24
CA VAL A 387 -44.25 -11.09 0.64
C VAL A 387 -45.66 -10.99 1.21
N VAL A 388 -46.61 -11.52 0.47
CA VAL A 388 -48.02 -11.57 0.88
C VAL A 388 -48.27 -12.84 1.69
N TYR A 389 -48.90 -12.71 2.85
CA TYR A 389 -49.22 -13.81 3.74
C TYR A 389 -50.70 -13.77 4.16
N ASP A 390 -51.40 -14.88 3.94
CA ASP A 390 -52.78 -15.07 4.38
C ASP A 390 -52.82 -15.84 5.71
N VAL A 391 -53.28 -15.17 6.77
CA VAL A 391 -53.51 -15.80 8.07
C VAL A 391 -54.84 -16.55 8.02
N VAL A 392 -54.76 -17.88 7.90
CA VAL A 392 -55.93 -18.76 7.97
C VAL A 392 -56.04 -19.34 9.39
N ASP A 393 -54.92 -19.75 9.98
CA ASP A 393 -54.87 -20.25 11.35
C ASP A 393 -54.62 -19.11 12.36
N THR A 394 -55.70 -18.70 13.02
CA THR A 394 -55.66 -17.67 14.06
C THR A 394 -55.05 -18.21 15.36
N ASN A 395 -54.40 -17.34 16.14
CA ASN A 395 -53.73 -17.69 17.40
C ASN A 395 -52.59 -18.74 17.26
N ALA A 396 -52.17 -19.03 16.03
CA ALA A 396 -51.04 -19.90 15.73
C ALA A 396 -49.80 -19.08 15.35
N ARG A 397 -48.62 -19.70 15.49
CA ARG A 397 -47.36 -19.12 15.02
C ARG A 397 -47.22 -19.35 13.52
N GLN A 398 -47.10 -18.26 12.78
CA GLN A 398 -46.86 -18.20 11.35
C GLN A 398 -45.40 -17.84 11.07
N GLY A 399 -44.86 -18.23 9.91
CA GLY A 399 -43.47 -17.98 9.52
C GLY A 399 -43.35 -17.61 8.05
N LEU A 400 -42.50 -16.62 7.75
CA LEU A 400 -42.17 -16.19 6.39
C LEU A 400 -40.71 -15.76 6.26
N SER A 401 -40.23 -15.78 5.02
CA SER A 401 -38.93 -15.23 4.64
C SER A 401 -39.13 -14.15 3.59
N ILE A 402 -38.38 -13.05 3.74
CA ILE A 402 -38.33 -11.95 2.79
C ILE A 402 -36.92 -11.86 2.21
N VAL A 403 -36.82 -11.80 0.88
CA VAL A 403 -35.54 -11.67 0.18
C VAL A 403 -35.70 -10.57 -0.85
N GLY A 404 -34.74 -9.65 -0.89
CA GLY A 404 -34.70 -8.62 -1.91
C GLY A 404 -33.31 -8.01 -2.04
N THR A 405 -33.11 -7.25 -3.10
CA THR A 405 -31.87 -6.51 -3.34
C THR A 405 -32.15 -5.02 -3.17
N VAL A 406 -31.29 -4.33 -2.43
CA VAL A 406 -31.41 -2.89 -2.20
C VAL A 406 -30.11 -2.21 -2.62
N VAL A 407 -30.21 -1.22 -3.51
CA VAL A 407 -29.07 -0.33 -3.81
C VAL A 407 -28.99 0.72 -2.71
N ALA A 408 -27.98 0.62 -1.85
CA ALA A 408 -27.76 1.50 -0.71
C ALA A 408 -26.62 2.48 -0.95
N ASN A 409 -26.88 3.76 -0.71
CA ASN A 409 -25.86 4.79 -0.59
C ASN A 409 -25.38 4.90 0.86
N PRO A 410 -24.18 5.47 1.11
CA PRO A 410 -23.74 5.73 2.47
C PRO A 410 -24.79 6.50 3.28
N SER A 411 -25.08 6.03 4.49
CA SER A 411 -26.13 6.51 5.40
C SER A 411 -27.57 6.11 5.06
N ASP A 412 -27.83 5.42 3.94
CA ASP A 412 -29.15 4.84 3.70
C ASP A 412 -29.44 3.76 4.76
N TYR A 413 -30.69 3.73 5.25
CA TYR A 413 -31.13 2.74 6.21
C TYR A 413 -32.20 1.81 5.61
N ILE A 414 -32.12 0.54 6.00
CA ILE A 414 -32.94 -0.55 5.49
C ILE A 414 -33.74 -1.14 6.64
N GLU A 415 -35.04 -1.30 6.43
CA GLU A 415 -36.01 -1.75 7.42
C GLU A 415 -37.03 -2.69 6.77
N ILE A 416 -37.70 -3.52 7.56
CA ILE A 416 -38.85 -4.29 7.10
C ILE A 416 -40.13 -3.60 7.57
N TYR A 417 -41.10 -3.47 6.69
CA TYR A 417 -42.43 -2.94 6.99
C TYR A 417 -43.48 -4.03 6.86
N VAL A 418 -44.62 -3.83 7.53
CA VAL A 418 -45.82 -4.66 7.41
C VAL A 418 -47.01 -3.77 7.09
N GLU A 419 -47.82 -4.20 6.13
CA GLU A 419 -49.08 -3.59 5.74
C GLU A 419 -50.20 -4.62 5.85
N ARG A 420 -51.39 -4.18 6.28
CA ARG A 420 -52.60 -5.00 6.20
C ARG A 420 -53.35 -4.70 4.91
N ASN A 421 -53.50 -5.69 4.03
CA ASN A 421 -54.20 -5.52 2.76
C ASN A 421 -55.72 -5.75 2.86
N THR A 422 -56.18 -6.69 3.68
CA THR A 422 -57.61 -7.02 3.85
C THR A 422 -57.95 -7.42 5.29
N GLY A 423 -59.24 -7.32 5.66
CA GLY A 423 -59.78 -7.64 6.98
C GLY A 423 -60.42 -6.44 7.68
N SER A 424 -61.53 -6.67 8.41
CA SER A 424 -62.21 -5.67 9.23
C SER A 424 -61.78 -5.75 10.70
N GLY A 425 -61.87 -4.64 11.45
CA GLY A 425 -61.61 -4.60 12.89
C GLY A 425 -60.17 -4.24 13.33
N SER A 426 -59.99 -4.16 14.65
CA SER A 426 -58.71 -3.96 15.35
C SER A 426 -58.11 -5.31 15.72
N ASN A 427 -56.99 -5.69 15.11
CA ASN A 427 -56.39 -7.01 15.32
C ASN A 427 -55.00 -6.93 15.92
N GLN A 428 -54.82 -7.73 16.97
CA GLN A 428 -53.56 -7.90 17.66
C GLN A 428 -52.61 -8.72 16.80
N PHE A 429 -51.41 -8.19 16.65
CA PHE A 429 -50.30 -8.71 15.88
C PHE A 429 -49.06 -8.72 16.77
N LEU A 430 -48.35 -9.85 16.81
CA LEU A 430 -47.15 -10.03 17.63
C LEU A 430 -46.04 -10.72 16.84
N ILE A 431 -44.85 -10.13 16.83
CA ILE A 431 -43.64 -10.78 16.29
C ILE A 431 -43.09 -11.74 17.33
N THR A 432 -42.96 -13.02 16.99
CA THR A 432 -42.48 -14.07 17.91
C THR A 432 -41.04 -14.48 17.64
N SER A 433 -40.52 -14.21 16.45
CA SER A 433 -39.08 -14.25 16.14
C SER A 433 -38.76 -13.39 14.92
N TYR A 434 -37.52 -12.91 14.85
CA TYR A 434 -37.04 -12.06 13.77
C TYR A 434 -35.52 -12.19 13.61
N ASN A 435 -35.08 -12.20 12.37
CA ASN A 435 -33.69 -11.98 12.00
C ASN A 435 -33.63 -11.23 10.67
N LEU A 436 -32.68 -10.30 10.54
CA LEU A 436 -32.39 -9.61 9.30
C LEU A 436 -30.88 -9.64 9.03
N LEU A 437 -30.53 -10.16 7.87
CA LEU A 437 -29.16 -10.27 7.37
C LEU A 437 -28.99 -9.36 6.16
N LEU A 438 -27.86 -8.65 6.11
CA LEU A 438 -27.38 -7.93 4.93
C LEU A 438 -25.99 -8.44 4.51
N ASN A 439 -25.75 -8.57 3.20
CA ASN A 439 -24.43 -8.84 2.61
C ASN A 439 -24.22 -8.23 1.21
#